data_AF-A0A126QLG5-F1
#
_entry.id   AF-A0A126QLG5-F1
#
_cell.length_a   1.000
_cell.length_b   1.000
_cell.length_c   1.000
_cell.angle_alpha   90.00
_cell.angle_beta   90.00
_cell.angle_gamma   90.00
#
_symmetry.space_group_name_H-M   'P 1'
#
loop_
_entity.id
_entity.type
_entity.pdbx_description
1 polymer ?
#
loop_
_entity_poly.entity_id
_entity_poly.type
_entity_poly.pdbx_seq_one_letter_code
_entity_poly.pdbx_strand_id
1 'polypeptide(L)'
;MRKFHYAFFLLLALFLLAGCSGDEVADDPKLSDEGKEIASAVGGPFTADEFEKFLADLPAIPGLTTQGQQDMGEVSDGPLSAAILGAVKARGWSEERFMYIYSHAMTMMNVEQMHRAMGQMQEQFKDMPAEQRQAMEQMMGQQLSGQMEAYQAEVDKQVPASEQAIILDNMDGLYKALGMQR
;
A
#
# COMPACT_ATOMS: atom_id res chain seq x y z
N MET A 1 15.32 -39.12 34.72
CA MET A 1 14.29 -38.43 33.89
C MET A 1 14.53 -36.91 33.79
N ARG A 2 15.75 -36.43 33.50
CA ARG A 2 16.04 -34.98 33.36
C ARG A 2 16.59 -34.57 31.99
N LYS A 3 16.89 -35.54 31.11
CA LYS A 3 17.43 -35.29 29.76
C LYS A 3 16.36 -35.16 28.66
N PHE A 4 15.12 -35.60 28.94
CA PHE A 4 14.00 -35.51 27.98
C PHE A 4 13.36 -34.12 27.90
N HIS A 5 13.57 -33.26 28.91
CA HIS A 5 12.94 -31.93 28.93
C HIS A 5 13.69 -30.91 28.06
N TYR A 6 15.01 -31.08 27.85
CA TYR A 6 15.79 -30.18 27.00
C TYR A 6 15.55 -30.40 25.50
N ALA A 7 15.27 -31.64 25.08
CA ALA A 7 14.95 -31.94 23.69
C ALA A 7 13.59 -31.35 23.26
N PHE A 8 12.62 -31.28 24.18
CA PHE A 8 11.30 -30.72 23.90
C PHE A 8 11.32 -29.18 23.80
N PHE A 9 12.13 -28.50 24.62
CA PHE A 9 12.31 -27.05 24.52
C PHE A 9 13.11 -26.62 23.29
N LEU A 10 14.08 -27.41 22.84
CA LEU A 10 14.81 -27.15 21.59
C LEU A 10 13.94 -27.36 20.34
N LEU A 11 13.02 -28.32 20.36
CA LEU A 11 12.04 -28.52 19.29
C LEU A 11 10.99 -27.39 19.26
N LEU A 12 10.55 -26.91 20.42
CA LEU A 12 9.62 -25.77 20.50
C LEU A 12 10.27 -24.46 20.01
N ALA A 13 11.57 -24.27 20.26
CA ALA A 13 12.32 -23.12 19.74
C ALA A 13 12.57 -23.20 18.22
N LEU A 14 12.66 -24.40 17.65
CA LEU A 14 12.75 -24.60 16.20
C LEU A 14 11.41 -24.35 15.48
N PHE A 15 10.28 -24.63 16.13
CA PHE A 15 8.96 -24.27 15.59
C PHE A 15 8.66 -22.76 15.66
N LEU A 16 9.32 -22.01 16.54
CA LEU A 16 9.22 -20.54 16.58
C LEU A 16 10.10 -19.84 15.54
N LEU A 17 11.03 -20.56 14.91
CA LEU A 17 11.86 -20.06 13.79
C LEU A 17 11.42 -20.60 12.42
N ALA A 18 10.44 -21.51 12.39
CA ALA A 18 9.78 -21.97 11.16
C ALA A 18 8.50 -21.17 10.83
N GLY A 19 8.20 -20.13 11.61
CA GLY A 19 7.21 -19.10 11.29
C GLY A 19 7.81 -17.91 10.52
N CYS A 20 8.94 -18.10 9.84
CA CYS A 20 9.50 -17.11 8.93
C CYS A 20 8.58 -16.99 7.71
N SER A 21 7.61 -16.09 7.82
CA SER A 21 7.02 -15.15 6.86
C SER A 21 7.71 -14.95 5.49
N GLY A 22 8.14 -16.02 4.82
CA GLY A 22 8.88 -15.98 3.57
C GLY A 22 8.14 -16.59 2.37
N ASP A 23 7.11 -17.41 2.59
CA ASP A 23 6.38 -18.08 1.50
C ASP A 23 5.27 -17.22 0.87
N GLU A 24 4.80 -16.16 1.53
CA GLU A 24 3.65 -15.38 1.04
C GLU A 24 3.95 -14.60 -0.26
N VAL A 25 5.20 -14.26 -0.53
CA VAL A 25 5.62 -13.56 -1.78
C VAL A 25 5.73 -14.52 -2.95
N ALA A 26 6.28 -15.71 -2.70
CA ALA A 26 6.52 -16.71 -3.74
C ALA A 26 5.20 -17.25 -4.31
N ASP A 27 4.20 -17.39 -3.43
CA ASP A 27 2.90 -17.97 -3.74
C ASP A 27 1.89 -17.00 -4.37
N ASP A 28 2.16 -15.68 -4.39
CA ASP A 28 1.30 -14.74 -5.10
C ASP A 28 1.42 -14.98 -6.63
N PRO A 29 0.35 -15.46 -7.30
CA PRO A 29 0.42 -15.82 -8.71
C PRO A 29 0.32 -14.59 -9.63
N LYS A 30 -0.05 -13.43 -9.09
CA LYS A 30 -0.23 -12.20 -9.86
C LYS A 30 0.99 -11.27 -9.78
N LEU A 31 1.74 -11.39 -8.68
CA LEU A 31 2.96 -10.62 -8.48
C LEU A 31 4.01 -10.98 -9.55
N SER A 32 4.59 -9.96 -10.18
CA SER A 32 5.67 -10.13 -11.16
C SER A 32 6.96 -10.62 -10.49
N ASP A 33 7.88 -11.19 -11.27
CA ASP A 33 9.20 -11.59 -10.77
C ASP A 33 9.96 -10.39 -10.15
N GLU A 34 9.84 -9.21 -10.75
CA GLU A 34 10.41 -7.96 -10.22
C GLU A 34 9.75 -7.56 -8.88
N GLY A 35 8.42 -7.63 -8.79
CA GLY A 35 7.71 -7.39 -7.53
C GLY A 35 8.13 -8.37 -6.42
N LYS A 36 8.36 -9.64 -6.76
CA LYS A 36 8.87 -10.66 -5.84
C LYS A 36 10.29 -10.36 -5.39
N GLU A 37 11.16 -9.95 -6.30
CA GLU A 37 12.54 -9.57 -6.01
C GLU A 37 12.60 -8.35 -5.08
N ILE A 38 11.85 -7.29 -5.39
CA ILE A 38 11.78 -6.08 -4.57
C ILE A 38 11.26 -6.41 -3.16
N ALA A 39 10.14 -7.12 -3.05
CA ALA A 39 9.57 -7.51 -1.76
C ALA A 39 10.58 -8.33 -0.94
N SER A 40 11.26 -9.28 -1.58
CA SER A 40 12.29 -10.11 -0.92
C SER A 40 13.50 -9.28 -0.47
N ALA A 41 13.95 -8.33 -1.29
CA ALA A 41 15.11 -7.48 -1.00
C ALA A 41 14.89 -6.59 0.24
N VAL A 42 13.64 -6.16 0.50
CA VAL A 42 13.29 -5.34 1.66
C VAL A 42 12.79 -6.14 2.88
N GLY A 43 12.93 -7.48 2.85
CA GLY A 43 12.61 -8.36 3.98
C GLY A 43 11.25 -9.06 3.92
N GLY A 44 10.60 -9.08 2.76
CA GLY A 44 9.28 -9.68 2.54
C GLY A 44 8.14 -8.67 2.61
N PRO A 45 6.87 -9.12 2.50
CA PRO A 45 5.72 -8.25 2.61
C PRO A 45 5.66 -7.60 3.99
N PHE A 46 5.06 -6.43 4.10
CA PHE A 46 4.78 -5.84 5.40
C PHE A 46 3.56 -6.48 6.06
N THR A 47 3.63 -6.49 7.40
CA THR A 47 2.56 -6.99 8.26
C THR A 47 1.57 -5.88 8.61
N ALA A 48 0.41 -6.26 9.15
CA ALA A 48 -0.56 -5.28 9.67
C ALA A 48 0.05 -4.39 10.77
N ASP A 49 0.83 -4.96 11.69
CA ASP A 49 1.50 -4.23 12.77
C ASP A 49 2.54 -3.22 12.23
N GLU A 50 3.28 -3.60 11.20
CA GLU A 50 4.19 -2.66 10.50
C GLU A 50 3.42 -1.54 9.83
N PHE A 51 2.28 -1.85 9.19
CA PHE A 51 1.45 -0.84 8.55
C PHE A 51 0.83 0.12 9.59
N GLU A 52 0.37 -0.39 10.74
CA GLU A 52 -0.12 0.45 11.84
C GLU A 52 0.97 1.39 12.36
N LYS A 53 2.19 0.88 12.55
CA LYS A 53 3.34 1.72 12.91
C LYS A 53 3.62 2.78 11.85
N PHE A 54 3.58 2.41 10.57
CA PHE A 54 3.76 3.34 9.46
C PHE A 54 2.72 4.47 9.50
N LEU A 55 1.43 4.14 9.70
CA LEU A 55 0.36 5.13 9.81
C LEU A 55 0.54 6.07 11.01
N ALA A 56 1.03 5.57 12.14
CA ALA A 56 1.31 6.40 13.31
C ALA A 56 2.49 7.35 13.11
N ASP A 57 3.50 6.93 12.35
CA ASP A 57 4.75 7.67 12.13
C ASP A 57 4.68 8.68 10.99
N LEU A 58 3.91 8.37 9.94
CA LEU A 58 3.79 9.15 8.71
C LEU A 58 3.45 10.64 8.93
N PRO A 59 2.51 11.03 9.83
CA PRO A 59 2.15 12.42 10.05
C PRO A 59 3.32 13.32 10.45
N ALA A 60 4.36 12.72 11.02
CA ALA A 60 5.48 13.43 11.59
C ALA A 60 6.72 13.40 10.68
N ILE A 61 6.59 12.88 9.45
CA ILE A 61 7.58 13.00 8.38
C ILE A 61 7.27 14.26 7.55
N PRO A 62 8.15 15.27 7.52
CA PRO A 62 7.89 16.51 6.78
C PRO A 62 7.79 16.26 5.27
N GLY A 63 6.90 16.97 4.59
CA GLY A 63 6.77 16.89 3.11
C GLY A 63 6.05 15.65 2.56
N LEU A 64 5.68 14.67 3.39
CA LEU A 64 4.95 13.47 2.96
C LEU A 64 3.46 13.49 3.31
N THR A 65 2.98 14.54 3.97
CA THR A 65 1.55 14.80 4.22
C THR A 65 1.09 16.02 3.44
N THR A 66 -0.22 16.17 3.23
CA THR A 66 -0.79 17.36 2.58
C THR A 66 -0.37 18.64 3.30
N GLN A 67 -0.33 18.62 4.64
CA GLN A 67 0.15 19.76 5.43
C GLN A 67 1.65 19.99 5.25
N GLY A 68 2.46 18.94 5.26
CA GLY A 68 3.90 19.03 5.03
C GLY A 68 4.26 19.54 3.64
N GLN A 69 3.45 19.25 2.61
CA GLN A 69 3.65 19.77 1.25
C GLN A 69 3.30 21.26 1.14
N GLN A 70 2.27 21.71 1.85
CA GLN A 70 1.91 23.14 1.91
C GLN A 70 2.98 23.97 2.63
N ASP A 71 3.59 23.42 3.67
CA ASP A 71 4.64 24.10 4.46
C ASP A 71 5.98 24.20 3.73
N MET A 72 6.26 23.31 2.77
CA MET A 72 7.54 23.26 2.04
C MET A 72 7.53 24.03 0.70
N GLY A 73 6.38 24.47 0.19
CA GLY A 73 6.24 25.09 -1.15
C GLY A 73 6.47 24.08 -2.29
N GLU A 74 6.25 24.50 -3.56
CA GLU A 74 6.53 23.67 -4.75
C GLU A 74 8.02 23.29 -4.81
N VAL A 75 8.36 22.16 -4.18
CA VAL A 75 9.64 21.49 -4.34
C VAL A 75 9.32 20.10 -4.87
N SER A 76 9.18 20.00 -6.20
CA SER A 76 9.06 18.71 -6.89
C SER A 76 10.23 18.56 -7.86
N ASP A 77 10.80 17.35 -7.84
CA ASP A 77 11.79 16.76 -8.76
C ASP A 77 13.26 16.70 -8.27
N GLY A 78 13.46 16.57 -6.95
CA GLY A 78 14.76 16.19 -6.37
C GLY A 78 14.73 14.86 -5.61
N PRO A 79 15.89 14.26 -5.30
CA PRO A 79 15.97 13.14 -4.37
C PRO A 79 15.32 13.51 -3.02
N LEU A 80 14.84 12.50 -2.27
CA LEU A 80 14.24 12.71 -0.95
C LEU A 80 15.09 13.67 -0.11
N SER A 81 14.46 14.71 0.43
CA SER A 81 15.20 15.72 1.19
C SER A 81 15.87 15.07 2.40
N ALA A 82 17.03 15.59 2.80
CA ALA A 82 17.72 15.13 4.00
C ALA A 82 16.84 15.22 5.26
N ALA A 83 15.85 16.13 5.26
CA ALA A 83 14.86 16.25 6.33
C ALA A 83 13.91 15.04 6.38
N ILE A 84 13.44 14.55 5.22
CA ILE A 84 12.63 13.33 5.13
C ILE A 84 13.44 12.13 5.64
N LEU A 85 14.63 11.92 5.08
CA LEU A 85 15.49 10.78 5.44
C LEU A 85 15.87 10.80 6.93
N GLY A 86 16.19 11.98 7.46
CA GLY A 86 16.45 12.17 8.89
C GLY A 86 15.25 11.82 9.76
N ALA A 87 14.04 12.24 9.36
CA ALA A 87 12.81 11.95 10.08
C ALA A 87 12.43 10.45 10.04
N VAL A 88 12.61 9.79 8.90
CA VAL A 88 12.40 8.35 8.73
C VAL A 88 13.34 7.57 9.65
N LYS A 89 14.63 7.88 9.61
CA LYS A 89 15.65 7.24 10.46
C LYS A 89 15.41 7.47 11.95
N ALA A 90 15.01 8.67 12.35
CA ALA A 90 14.72 9.00 13.75
C ALA A 90 13.58 8.15 14.35
N ARG A 91 12.73 7.57 13.50
CA ARG A 91 11.61 6.69 13.89
C ARG A 91 11.95 5.19 13.78
N GLY A 92 13.22 4.88 13.55
CA GLY A 92 13.73 3.51 13.52
C GLY A 92 13.48 2.77 12.20
N TRP A 93 13.09 3.48 11.14
CA TRP A 93 12.94 2.88 9.82
C TRP A 93 14.26 2.86 9.05
N SER A 94 14.46 1.83 8.22
CA SER A 94 15.35 1.95 7.07
C SER A 94 14.63 2.76 5.97
N GLU A 95 15.41 3.46 5.16
CA GLU A 95 14.87 4.22 4.02
C GLU A 95 14.11 3.30 3.07
N GLU A 96 14.72 2.18 2.67
CA GLU A 96 14.14 1.20 1.76
C GLU A 96 12.81 0.64 2.28
N ARG A 97 12.74 0.26 3.57
CA ARG A 97 11.50 -0.30 4.14
C ARG A 97 10.38 0.74 4.24
N PHE A 98 10.70 1.96 4.66
CA PHE A 98 9.71 3.02 4.75
C PHE A 98 9.18 3.39 3.36
N MET A 99 10.07 3.55 2.37
CA MET A 99 9.69 3.93 1.02
C MET A 99 8.94 2.82 0.29
N TYR A 100 9.24 1.55 0.58
CA TYR A 100 8.47 0.40 0.12
C TYR A 100 7.01 0.45 0.61
N ILE A 101 6.79 0.62 1.91
CA ILE A 101 5.43 0.72 2.47
C ILE A 101 4.73 1.96 1.93
N TYR A 102 5.44 3.10 1.87
CA TYR A 102 4.88 4.35 1.37
C TYR A 102 4.45 4.24 -0.10
N SER A 103 5.27 3.66 -0.98
CA SER A 103 4.92 3.52 -2.39
C SER A 103 3.69 2.64 -2.59
N HIS A 104 3.61 1.51 -1.88
CA HIS A 104 2.47 0.59 -1.96
C HIS A 104 1.19 1.24 -1.44
N ALA A 105 1.27 1.95 -0.31
CA ALA A 105 0.15 2.70 0.25
C ALA A 105 -0.39 3.76 -0.72
N MET A 106 0.51 4.54 -1.34
CA MET A 106 0.13 5.58 -2.31
C MET A 106 -0.45 4.98 -3.60
N THR A 107 0.09 3.86 -4.09
CA THR A 107 -0.46 3.11 -5.23
C THR A 107 -1.89 2.66 -4.94
N MET A 108 -2.14 2.02 -3.80
CA MET A 108 -3.48 1.55 -3.44
C MET A 108 -4.46 2.69 -3.16
N MET A 109 -3.99 3.80 -2.59
CA MET A 109 -4.81 4.99 -2.43
C MET A 109 -5.23 5.57 -3.79
N ASN A 110 -4.33 5.62 -4.77
CA ASN A 110 -4.68 6.09 -6.12
C ASN A 110 -5.74 5.21 -6.78
N VAL A 111 -5.64 3.87 -6.63
CA VAL A 111 -6.69 2.94 -7.07
C VAL A 111 -8.04 3.28 -6.41
N GLU A 112 -8.04 3.53 -5.10
CA GLU A 112 -9.25 3.86 -4.36
C GLU A 112 -9.87 5.18 -4.82
N GLN A 113 -9.05 6.22 -5.04
CA GLN A 113 -9.50 7.51 -5.59
C GLN A 113 -10.10 7.36 -6.98
N MET A 114 -9.51 6.54 -7.86
CA MET A 114 -10.08 6.26 -9.17
C MET A 114 -11.43 5.55 -9.07
N HIS A 115 -11.56 4.55 -8.18
CA HIS A 115 -12.85 3.89 -7.92
C HIS A 115 -13.90 4.88 -7.40
N ARG A 116 -13.54 5.79 -6.48
CA ARG A 116 -14.44 6.84 -6.00
C ARG A 116 -14.88 7.77 -7.12
N ALA A 117 -13.95 8.26 -7.94
CA ALA A 117 -14.25 9.14 -9.05
C ALA A 117 -15.23 8.50 -10.04
N MET A 118 -15.05 7.21 -10.33
CA MET A 118 -16.00 6.45 -11.14
C MET A 118 -17.38 6.31 -10.48
N GLY A 119 -17.43 6.00 -9.19
CA GLY A 119 -18.69 5.94 -8.45
C GLY A 119 -19.44 7.27 -8.47
N GLN A 120 -18.73 8.39 -8.30
CA GLN A 120 -19.30 9.74 -8.38
C GLN A 120 -19.82 10.04 -9.79
N MET A 121 -19.10 9.68 -10.84
CA MET A 121 -19.58 9.82 -12.23
C MET A 121 -20.85 9.00 -12.45
N GLN A 122 -20.90 7.75 -11.97
CA GLN A 122 -22.09 6.91 -12.07
C GLN A 122 -23.28 7.50 -11.30
N GLU A 123 -23.04 8.11 -10.14
CA GLU A 123 -24.10 8.79 -9.38
C GLU A 123 -24.67 9.98 -10.16
N GLN A 124 -23.81 10.79 -10.78
CA GLN A 124 -24.22 11.92 -11.64
C GLN A 124 -25.09 11.46 -12.82
N PHE A 125 -24.90 10.24 -13.30
CA PHE A 125 -25.71 9.70 -14.39
C PHE A 125 -27.14 9.35 -13.98
N LYS A 126 -27.40 9.09 -12.69
CA LYS A 126 -28.72 8.72 -12.19
C LYS A 126 -29.77 9.82 -12.35
N ASP A 127 -29.35 11.07 -12.49
CA ASP A 127 -30.23 12.22 -12.71
C ASP A 127 -30.37 12.62 -14.19
N MET A 128 -29.65 11.94 -15.10
CA MET A 128 -29.71 12.22 -16.54
C MET A 128 -30.90 11.54 -17.22
N PRO A 129 -31.44 12.14 -18.31
CA PRO A 129 -32.40 11.47 -19.19
C PRO A 129 -31.87 10.12 -19.71
N ALA A 130 -32.74 9.12 -19.83
CA ALA A 130 -32.37 7.74 -20.13
C ALA A 130 -31.53 7.57 -21.41
N GLU A 131 -31.87 8.32 -22.47
CA GLU A 131 -31.13 8.28 -23.75
C GLU A 131 -29.70 8.83 -23.60
N GLN A 132 -29.52 9.88 -22.80
CA GLN A 132 -28.21 10.48 -22.55
C GLN A 132 -27.36 9.60 -21.63
N ARG A 133 -27.99 8.99 -20.61
CA ARG A 133 -27.37 8.00 -19.73
C ARG A 133 -26.85 6.81 -20.52
N GLN A 134 -27.69 6.23 -21.38
CA GLN A 134 -27.30 5.05 -22.15
C GLN A 134 -26.12 5.33 -23.10
N ALA A 135 -26.09 6.51 -23.73
CA ALA A 135 -24.97 6.91 -24.57
C ALA A 135 -23.66 7.10 -23.77
N MET A 136 -23.75 7.70 -22.57
CA MET A 136 -22.60 7.89 -21.69
C MET A 136 -22.10 6.58 -21.07
N GLU A 137 -23.01 5.70 -20.65
CA GLU A 137 -22.67 4.37 -20.11
C GLU A 137 -21.98 3.50 -21.17
N GLN A 138 -22.41 3.55 -22.44
CA GLN A 138 -21.74 2.82 -23.52
C GLN A 138 -20.34 3.37 -23.80
N MET A 139 -20.17 4.69 -23.80
CA MET A 139 -18.87 5.33 -24.01
C MET A 139 -17.90 5.03 -22.86
N MET A 140 -18.36 5.17 -21.61
CA MET A 140 -17.53 4.89 -20.43
C MET A 140 -17.26 3.40 -20.23
N GLY A 141 -18.27 2.57 -20.42
CA GLY A 141 -18.21 1.14 -20.17
C GLY A 141 -17.25 0.38 -21.08
N GLN A 142 -16.80 0.97 -22.19
CA GLN A 142 -15.76 0.38 -23.04
C GLN A 142 -14.38 0.97 -22.79
N GLN A 143 -14.27 2.27 -22.45
CA GLN A 143 -12.99 2.94 -22.34
C GLN A 143 -12.43 2.97 -20.91
N LEU A 144 -13.28 3.22 -19.91
CA LEU A 144 -12.84 3.42 -18.52
C LEU A 144 -12.76 2.10 -17.75
N SER A 145 -13.69 1.18 -17.95
CA SER A 145 -13.64 -0.16 -17.34
C SER A 145 -12.36 -0.91 -17.71
N GLY A 146 -12.02 -0.97 -19.01
CA GLY A 146 -10.82 -1.65 -19.48
C GLY A 146 -9.52 -0.98 -19.01
N GLN A 147 -9.51 0.35 -18.85
CA GLN A 147 -8.36 1.05 -18.28
C GLN A 147 -8.20 0.76 -16.78
N MET A 148 -9.30 0.67 -16.03
CA MET A 148 -9.28 0.32 -14.61
C MET A 148 -8.83 -1.11 -14.37
N GLU A 149 -9.34 -2.06 -15.15
CA GLU A 149 -8.91 -3.45 -15.08
C GLU A 149 -7.43 -3.58 -15.43
N ALA A 150 -6.95 -2.88 -16.47
CA ALA A 150 -5.54 -2.86 -16.82
C ALA A 150 -4.68 -2.22 -15.73
N TYR A 151 -5.15 -1.15 -15.10
CA TYR A 151 -4.46 -0.50 -13.99
C TYR A 151 -4.39 -1.40 -12.75
N GLN A 152 -5.51 -2.02 -12.36
CA GLN A 152 -5.54 -2.98 -11.26
C GLN A 152 -4.63 -4.18 -11.55
N ALA A 153 -4.62 -4.69 -12.78
CA ALA A 153 -3.72 -5.77 -13.18
C ALA A 153 -2.25 -5.37 -13.10
N GLU A 154 -1.93 -4.09 -13.27
CA GLU A 154 -0.57 -3.58 -13.09
C GLU A 154 -0.20 -3.44 -11.61
N VAL A 155 -1.14 -2.98 -10.78
CA VAL A 155 -0.97 -2.95 -9.32
C VAL A 155 -0.77 -4.37 -8.77
N ASP A 156 -1.55 -5.34 -9.24
CA ASP A 156 -1.44 -6.75 -8.86
C ASP A 156 -0.06 -7.36 -9.17
N LYS A 157 0.70 -6.79 -10.11
CA LYS A 157 2.08 -7.20 -10.42
C LYS A 157 3.13 -6.61 -9.49
N GLN A 158 2.80 -5.54 -8.78
CA GLN A 158 3.74 -4.74 -8.00
C GLN A 158 3.49 -4.85 -6.50
N VAL A 159 2.22 -4.89 -6.08
CA VAL A 159 1.81 -4.92 -4.68
C VAL A 159 1.27 -6.31 -4.33
N PRO A 160 1.95 -7.05 -3.43
CA PRO A 160 1.47 -8.34 -2.92
C PRO A 160 0.01 -8.27 -2.46
N ALA A 161 -0.77 -9.31 -2.74
CA ALA A 161 -2.19 -9.35 -2.39
C ALA A 161 -2.46 -9.20 -0.88
N SER A 162 -1.56 -9.73 -0.03
CA SER A 162 -1.64 -9.58 1.43
C SER A 162 -1.54 -8.12 1.86
N GLU A 163 -0.66 -7.35 1.22
CA GLU A 163 -0.48 -5.93 1.48
C GLU A 163 -1.63 -5.08 0.95
N GLN A 164 -2.14 -5.41 -0.25
CA GLN A 164 -3.34 -4.77 -0.78
C GLN A 164 -4.49 -4.87 0.22
N ALA A 165 -4.71 -6.05 0.81
CA ALA A 165 -5.74 -6.27 1.82
C ALA A 165 -5.51 -5.41 3.08
N ILE A 166 -4.29 -5.40 3.61
CA ILE A 166 -3.92 -4.58 4.77
C ILE A 166 -4.19 -3.09 4.51
N ILE A 167 -3.78 -2.58 3.34
CA ILE A 167 -3.97 -1.16 3.01
C ILE A 167 -5.46 -0.83 2.83
N LEU A 168 -6.22 -1.69 2.15
CA LEU A 168 -7.65 -1.48 1.92
C LEU A 168 -8.44 -1.46 3.24
N ASP A 169 -8.12 -2.38 4.16
CA ASP A 169 -8.75 -2.44 5.49
C ASP A 169 -8.43 -1.22 6.36
N ASN A 170 -7.33 -0.52 6.07
CA ASN A 170 -6.83 0.63 6.83
C ASN A 170 -6.88 1.95 6.05
N MET A 171 -7.63 2.02 4.96
CA MET A 171 -7.65 3.17 4.04
C MET A 171 -8.04 4.48 4.76
N ASP A 172 -9.01 4.44 5.69
CA ASP A 172 -9.38 5.62 6.50
C ASP A 172 -8.21 6.12 7.36
N GLY A 173 -7.44 5.20 7.93
CA GLY A 173 -6.23 5.51 8.69
C GLY A 173 -5.17 6.16 7.82
N LEU A 174 -5.01 5.68 6.58
CA LEU A 174 -4.09 6.26 5.60
C LEU A 174 -4.47 7.69 5.22
N TYR A 175 -5.73 7.94 4.83
CA TYR A 175 -6.21 9.30 4.54
C TYR A 175 -5.98 10.24 5.73
N LYS A 176 -6.31 9.79 6.94
CA LYS A 176 -6.09 10.57 8.17
C LYS A 176 -4.61 10.85 8.41
N ALA A 177 -3.73 9.85 8.25
CA ALA A 177 -2.29 10.00 8.47
C ALA A 177 -1.66 10.99 7.48
N LEU A 178 -2.16 11.00 6.24
CA LEU A 178 -1.75 11.94 5.19
C LEU A 178 -2.33 13.35 5.37
N GLY A 179 -3.28 13.54 6.29
CA GLY A 179 -3.97 14.83 6.51
C GLY A 179 -5.02 15.14 5.44
N MET A 180 -5.58 14.13 4.80
CA MET A 180 -6.61 14.25 3.76
C MET A 180 -8.00 13.93 4.31
N GLN A 181 -9.02 14.55 3.69
CA GLN A 181 -10.41 14.19 3.91
C GLN A 181 -10.81 13.15 2.85
N ARG A 182 -11.48 12.09 3.30
CA ARG A 182 -11.99 11.01 2.45
C ARG A 182 -13.37 11.33 1.89
#